data_AF-A0A8T3R754-F1
#
_entry.id   AF-A0A8T3R754-F1
#
_cell.length_a   1.000
_cell.length_b   1.000
_cell.length_c   1.000
_cell.angle_alpha   90.00
_cell.angle_beta   90.00
_cell.angle_gamma   90.00
#
_symmetry.space_group_name_H-M   'P 1'
#
loop_
_entity.id
_entity.type
_entity.pdbx_description
1 polymer ?
#
loop_
_entity_poly.entity_id
_entity_poly.type
_entity_poly.pdbx_seq_one_letter_code
_entity_poly.pdbx_strand_id
1 'polypeptide(L)'
;MTAQPQDLAAPPGNGSPTSIREGDRAQLIQPRGTSSRAGLLSRRSAGVGAALLAGVWLVLVFGSALAEVNAANRRAEQARNENAALQAELEGGAAEIELLQTDTFLRLQARAYGMGERGERAFALKAGTPLLPAIVPLGTPSGPPPTRSPLDEWLQLLFG
;
A
#
# COMPACT_ATOMS: atom_id res chain seq x y z
N MET A 1 13.39 49.57 -16.53
CA MET A 1 14.05 50.84 -16.86
C MET A 1 13.47 51.91 -15.95
N THR A 2 14.11 52.08 -14.78
CA THR A 2 13.96 53.13 -13.74
C THR A 2 14.95 52.68 -12.65
N ALA A 3 16.22 53.14 -12.58
CA ALA A 3 16.71 54.44 -12.08
C ALA A 3 16.08 54.77 -10.72
N GLN A 4 16.76 55.06 -9.60
CA GLN A 4 18.05 55.67 -9.27
C GLN A 4 18.07 55.77 -7.69
N PRO A 5 19.00 56.44 -6.99
CA PRO A 5 20.46 56.36 -6.94
C PRO A 5 21.01 56.13 -5.50
N GLN A 6 22.33 55.91 -5.44
CA GLN A 6 23.17 56.03 -4.25
C GLN A 6 23.23 57.49 -3.75
N ASP A 7 23.40 57.67 -2.44
CA ASP A 7 23.84 58.95 -1.88
C ASP A 7 25.12 58.80 -1.04
N LEU A 8 25.92 59.84 -1.15
CA LEU A 8 27.37 59.89 -1.09
C LEU A 8 27.79 60.74 0.13
N ALA A 9 29.02 60.50 0.60
CA ALA A 9 29.87 61.47 1.29
C ALA A 9 29.58 61.84 2.78
N ALA A 10 30.51 61.41 3.64
CA ALA A 10 31.04 62.19 4.78
C ALA A 10 31.79 63.46 4.25
N PRO A 11 32.44 64.37 5.04
CA PRO A 11 32.84 64.36 6.47
C PRO A 11 32.71 65.81 7.07
N PRO A 12 33.66 66.43 7.81
CA PRO A 12 34.54 66.03 8.92
C PRO A 12 34.29 66.89 10.19
N GLY A 13 34.94 66.60 11.32
CA GLY A 13 34.90 67.54 12.44
C GLY A 13 35.66 67.17 13.71
N ASN A 14 36.92 67.63 13.73
CA ASN A 14 37.62 68.22 14.87
C ASN A 14 38.30 67.32 15.90
N GLY A 15 39.64 67.49 15.95
CA GLY A 15 40.54 67.10 17.05
C GLY A 15 40.22 67.84 18.36
N SER A 16 40.97 67.69 19.43
CA SER A 16 42.39 67.35 19.58
C SER A 16 42.61 66.82 21.02
N PRO A 17 43.79 66.98 21.61
CA PRO A 17 44.86 66.00 21.78
C PRO A 17 44.84 65.37 23.18
N THR A 18 45.80 64.48 23.51
CA THR A 18 46.77 64.66 24.61
C THR A 18 47.43 63.32 25.01
N SER A 19 48.77 63.40 25.05
CA SER A 19 49.75 62.58 25.78
C SER A 19 49.84 61.08 25.51
N ILE A 20 50.87 60.74 24.73
CA ILE A 20 51.69 59.55 24.94
C ILE A 20 52.41 59.71 26.29
N ARG A 21 52.20 58.77 27.22
CA ARG A 21 53.16 58.46 28.29
C ARG A 21 53.26 56.95 28.43
N GLU A 22 54.33 56.45 27.83
CA GLU A 22 54.78 55.08 27.83
C GLU A 22 55.59 54.79 29.12
N GLY A 23 55.35 53.61 29.72
CA GLY A 23 56.19 52.97 30.73
C GLY A 23 55.85 53.31 32.19
N ASP A 24 55.84 52.40 33.15
CA ASP A 24 56.16 50.97 33.17
C ASP A 24 55.73 50.44 34.56
N ARG A 25 55.23 49.19 34.61
CA ARG A 25 55.18 48.27 35.77
C ARG A 25 54.47 48.66 37.08
N ALA A 26 53.31 48.03 37.28
CA ALA A 26 53.15 47.04 38.35
C ALA A 26 52.01 46.07 38.01
N GLN A 27 52.37 44.81 37.81
CA GLN A 27 51.48 43.67 37.66
C GLN A 27 50.62 43.49 38.92
N LEU A 28 49.33 43.18 38.77
CA LEU A 28 48.66 42.23 39.67
C LEU A 28 47.43 41.61 38.97
N ILE A 29 47.55 40.31 38.70
CA ILE A 29 46.47 39.31 38.59
C ILE A 29 45.48 39.50 37.42
N GLN A 30 45.89 39.05 36.23
CA GLN A 30 44.93 38.52 35.26
C GLN A 30 44.56 37.07 35.65
N PRO A 31 43.27 36.71 35.79
CA PRO A 31 42.89 35.32 35.80
C PRO A 31 43.27 34.71 34.45
N ARG A 32 44.18 33.72 34.47
CA ARG A 32 44.45 32.86 33.32
C ARG A 32 43.19 32.08 33.00
N GLY A 33 42.31 32.66 32.19
CA GLY A 33 41.30 31.92 31.45
C GLY A 33 42.02 30.97 30.50
N THR A 34 41.95 29.68 30.78
CA THR A 34 42.55 28.58 30.04
C THR A 34 41.90 28.44 28.65
N SER A 35 42.30 29.24 27.68
CA SER A 35 41.82 29.15 26.30
C SER A 35 42.97 28.74 25.37
N SER A 36 43.27 27.43 25.31
CA SER A 36 44.00 26.86 24.14
C SER A 36 44.10 25.33 24.06
N ARG A 37 43.36 24.55 24.87
CA ARG A 37 43.32 23.08 24.70
C ARG A 37 41.94 22.51 24.34
N ALA A 38 40.89 23.34 24.35
CA ALA A 38 39.56 22.93 23.94
C ALA A 38 39.37 22.86 22.41
N GLY A 39 40.17 23.60 21.62
CA GLY A 39 39.94 23.75 20.18
C GLY A 39 40.23 22.52 19.30
N LEU A 40 41.20 21.67 19.68
CA LEU A 40 41.52 20.47 18.90
C LEU A 40 40.72 19.23 19.31
N LEU A 41 40.40 19.08 20.60
CA LEU A 41 39.51 18.01 21.07
C LEU A 41 38.07 18.25 20.58
N SER A 42 37.60 19.50 20.59
CA SER A 42 36.30 19.92 20.04
C SER A 42 36.17 19.61 18.54
N ARG A 43 37.22 19.82 17.74
CA ARG A 43 37.20 19.53 16.29
C ARG A 43 37.15 18.02 16.00
N ARG A 44 37.85 17.20 16.78
CA ARG A 44 37.81 15.74 16.64
C ARG A 44 36.47 15.15 17.08
N SER A 45 35.92 15.62 18.21
CA SER A 45 34.59 15.20 18.66
C SER A 45 33.47 15.68 17.74
N ALA A 46 33.60 16.86 17.13
CA ALA A 46 32.66 17.38 16.15
C ALA A 46 32.61 16.51 14.87
N GLY A 47 33.76 16.04 14.39
CA GLY A 47 33.82 15.14 13.22
C GLY A 47 33.14 13.79 13.47
N VAL A 48 33.34 13.21 14.66
CA VAL A 48 32.67 11.96 15.06
C VAL A 48 31.16 12.16 15.18
N GLY A 49 30.72 13.25 15.79
CA GLY A 49 29.28 13.60 15.87
C GLY A 49 28.65 13.78 14.49
N ALA A 50 29.33 14.49 13.58
CA ALA A 50 28.86 14.67 12.21
C ALA A 50 28.77 13.35 11.43
N ALA A 51 29.76 12.46 11.57
CA ALA A 51 29.75 11.13 10.94
C ALA A 51 28.60 10.25 11.47
N LEU A 52 28.32 10.28 12.77
CA LEU A 52 27.18 9.56 13.36
C LEU A 52 25.85 10.10 12.83
N LEU A 53 25.68 11.43 12.80
CA LEU A 53 24.47 12.05 12.24
C LEU A 53 24.28 11.69 10.76
N ALA A 54 25.35 11.71 9.96
CA ALA A 54 25.30 11.30 8.57
C ALA A 54 24.93 9.82 8.41
N GLY A 55 25.48 8.94 9.26
CA GLY A 55 25.12 7.52 9.28
C GLY A 55 23.65 7.28 9.63
N VAL A 56 23.14 7.94 10.68
CA VAL A 56 21.72 7.88 11.06
C VAL A 56 20.85 8.41 9.92
N TRP A 57 21.21 9.55 9.33
CA TRP A 57 20.48 10.14 8.21
C TRP A 57 20.45 9.21 7.00
N LEU A 58 21.58 8.57 6.67
CA LEU A 58 21.66 7.61 5.58
C LEU A 58 20.72 6.43 5.80
N VAL A 59 20.71 5.85 7.00
CA VAL A 59 19.81 4.74 7.35
C VAL A 59 18.35 5.16 7.22
N LEU A 60 18.00 6.38 7.64
CA LEU A 60 16.64 6.90 7.51
C LEU A 60 16.21 7.04 6.04
N VAL A 61 17.07 7.62 5.18
CA VAL A 61 16.76 7.80 3.75
C VAL A 61 16.68 6.46 3.02
N PHE A 62 17.59 5.52 3.29
CA PHE A 62 17.53 4.18 2.70
C PHE A 62 16.30 3.41 3.19
N GLY A 63 15.95 3.55 4.47
CA GLY A 63 14.74 2.98 5.04
C GLY A 63 13.47 3.52 4.37
N SER A 64 13.38 4.83 4.16
CA SER A 64 12.23 5.45 3.48
C SER A 64 12.14 5.04 2.02
N ALA A 65 13.27 5.03 1.29
CA ALA A 65 13.31 4.61 -0.11
C ALA A 65 12.86 3.15 -0.29
N LEU A 66 13.32 2.24 0.59
CA LEU A 66 12.89 0.84 0.55
C LEU A 66 11.41 0.68 0.90
N ALA A 67 10.90 1.45 1.86
CA ALA A 67 9.49 1.45 2.23
C ALA A 67 8.60 1.94 1.07
N GLU A 68 9.01 2.98 0.35
CA GLU A 68 8.32 3.50 -0.83
C GLU A 68 8.27 2.48 -1.96
N VAL A 69 9.38 1.83 -2.27
CA VAL A 69 9.45 0.77 -3.30
C VAL A 69 8.53 -0.40 -2.93
N ASN A 70 8.55 -0.86 -1.67
CA ASN A 70 7.66 -1.92 -1.21
C ASN A 70 6.19 -1.51 -1.30
N ALA A 71 5.86 -0.27 -0.96
CA ALA A 71 4.50 0.24 -1.10
C ALA A 71 4.07 0.32 -2.58
N ALA A 72 4.97 0.71 -3.48
CA ALA A 72 4.69 0.72 -4.92
C ALA A 72 4.46 -0.71 -5.45
N ASN A 73 5.28 -1.67 -5.06
CA ASN A 73 5.10 -3.08 -5.45
C ASN A 73 3.78 -3.65 -4.95
N ARG A 74 3.42 -3.42 -3.68
CA ARG A 74 2.12 -3.87 -3.14
C ARG A 74 0.94 -3.29 -3.91
N ARG A 75 0.99 -2.00 -4.28
CA ARG A 75 -0.07 -1.38 -5.09
C ARG A 75 -0.13 -1.99 -6.50
N ALA A 76 1.02 -2.28 -7.10
CA ALA A 76 1.08 -2.92 -8.42
C ALA A 76 0.52 -4.36 -8.38
N GLU A 77 0.87 -5.14 -7.35
CA GLU A 77 0.31 -6.48 -7.13
C GLU A 77 -1.19 -6.44 -6.88
N GLN A 78 -1.66 -5.52 -6.02
CA GLN A 78 -3.08 -5.32 -5.76
C GLN A 78 -3.83 -5.00 -7.06
N ALA A 79 -3.35 -4.04 -7.85
CA ALA A 79 -3.97 -3.68 -9.12
C ALA A 79 -3.99 -4.83 -10.13
N ARG A 80 -2.96 -5.70 -10.14
CA ARG A 80 -2.95 -6.91 -10.99
C ARG A 80 -3.98 -7.93 -10.53
N ASN A 81 -4.10 -8.15 -9.22
CA ASN A 81 -5.08 -9.07 -8.65
C ASN A 81 -6.52 -8.60 -8.91
N GLU A 82 -6.78 -7.30 -8.74
CA GLU A 82 -8.08 -6.70 -9.04
C GLU A 82 -8.43 -6.82 -10.54
N ASN A 83 -7.47 -6.53 -11.43
CA ASN A 83 -7.70 -6.72 -12.87
C ASN A 83 -7.94 -8.19 -13.24
N ALA A 84 -7.20 -9.13 -12.65
CA ALA A 84 -7.41 -10.56 -12.89
C ALA A 84 -8.80 -11.03 -12.41
N ALA A 85 -9.26 -10.53 -11.25
CA ALA A 85 -10.60 -10.82 -10.75
C ALA A 85 -11.68 -10.26 -11.70
N LEU A 86 -11.54 -9.00 -12.13
CA LEU A 86 -12.48 -8.39 -13.09
C LEU A 86 -12.48 -9.12 -14.44
N GLN A 87 -11.33 -9.58 -14.93
CA GLN A 87 -11.26 -10.39 -16.15
C GLN A 87 -12.00 -11.71 -15.98
N ALA A 88 -11.83 -12.41 -14.86
CA ALA A 88 -12.56 -13.65 -14.59
C ALA A 88 -14.08 -13.43 -14.52
N GLU A 89 -14.53 -12.31 -13.93
CA GLU A 89 -15.95 -11.94 -13.92
C GLU A 89 -16.48 -11.65 -15.33
N LEU A 90 -15.72 -10.93 -16.16
CA LEU A 90 -16.11 -10.63 -17.54
C LEU A 90 -16.17 -11.90 -18.40
N GLU A 91 -15.21 -12.81 -18.25
CA GLU A 91 -15.19 -14.10 -18.95
C GLU A 91 -16.38 -14.96 -18.54
N GLY A 92 -16.65 -15.05 -17.23
CA GLY A 92 -17.83 -15.75 -16.70
C GLY A 92 -19.15 -15.15 -17.21
N GLY A 93 -19.28 -13.82 -17.18
CA GLY A 93 -20.45 -13.12 -17.67
C GLY A 93 -20.64 -13.24 -19.18
N ALA A 94 -19.56 -13.23 -19.96
CA ALA A 94 -19.63 -13.46 -21.41
C ALA A 94 -20.14 -14.86 -21.75
N ALA A 95 -19.64 -15.88 -21.05
CA ALA A 95 -20.10 -17.26 -21.19
C ALA A 95 -21.58 -17.42 -20.80
N GLU A 96 -22.04 -16.71 -19.76
CA GLU A 96 -23.45 -16.70 -19.37
C GLU A 96 -24.33 -16.05 -20.45
N ILE A 97 -23.92 -14.89 -20.98
CA ILE A 97 -24.66 -14.23 -22.06
C ILE A 97 -24.75 -15.13 -23.30
N GLU A 98 -23.66 -15.82 -23.66
CA GLU A 98 -23.66 -16.78 -24.78
C GLU A 98 -24.67 -17.92 -24.55
N LEU A 99 -24.71 -18.48 -23.33
CA LEU A 99 -25.69 -19.50 -22.97
C LEU A 99 -27.13 -18.97 -23.04
N LEU A 100 -27.39 -17.76 -22.52
CA LEU A 100 -28.72 -17.15 -22.51
C LEU A 100 -29.23 -16.82 -23.93
N GLN A 101 -28.31 -16.50 -24.84
CA GLN A 101 -28.62 -16.23 -26.25
C GLN A 101 -28.83 -17.51 -27.06
N THR A 102 -28.47 -18.68 -26.51
CA THR A 102 -28.66 -19.95 -27.20
C THR A 102 -30.15 -20.22 -27.38
N ASP A 103 -30.54 -20.58 -28.61
CA ASP A 103 -31.93 -20.85 -28.96
C ASP A 103 -32.57 -21.97 -28.12
N THR A 104 -31.79 -22.99 -27.71
CA THR A 104 -32.25 -24.01 -26.77
C THR A 104 -32.68 -23.41 -25.42
N PHE A 105 -31.90 -22.47 -24.87
CA PHE A 105 -32.22 -21.79 -23.63
C PHE A 105 -33.49 -20.95 -23.78
N LEU A 106 -33.59 -20.17 -24.86
CA LEU A 106 -34.77 -19.35 -25.15
C LEU A 106 -36.03 -20.21 -25.32
N ARG A 107 -35.95 -21.34 -26.03
CA ARG A 107 -37.09 -22.28 -26.16
C ARG A 107 -37.46 -22.91 -24.82
N LEU A 108 -36.50 -23.24 -23.98
CA LEU A 108 -36.76 -23.76 -22.63
C LEU A 108 -37.49 -22.71 -21.78
N GLN A 109 -37.02 -21.46 -21.83
CA GLN A 109 -37.64 -20.36 -21.10
C GLN A 109 -39.06 -20.04 -21.63
N ALA A 110 -39.25 -20.06 -22.95
CA ALA A 110 -40.55 -19.89 -23.58
C ALA A 110 -41.54 -20.97 -23.11
N ARG A 111 -41.11 -22.24 -23.02
CA ARG A 111 -41.93 -23.33 -22.45
C ARG A 111 -42.30 -23.10 -20.99
N ALA A 112 -41.39 -22.57 -20.18
CA ALA A 112 -41.68 -22.21 -18.79
C ALA A 112 -42.78 -21.14 -18.69
N TYR A 113 -42.92 -20.27 -19.70
CA TYR A 113 -43.99 -19.30 -19.83
C TYR A 113 -45.22 -19.81 -20.62
N GLY A 114 -45.31 -21.11 -20.90
CA GLY A 114 -46.44 -21.71 -21.62
C GLY A 114 -46.43 -21.50 -23.14
N MET A 115 -45.37 -20.93 -23.70
CA MET A 115 -45.16 -20.74 -25.14
C MET A 115 -44.44 -21.95 -25.76
N GLY A 116 -44.85 -23.17 -25.37
CA GLY A 116 -44.31 -24.41 -25.93
C GLY A 116 -44.86 -24.73 -27.32
N GLU A 117 -44.33 -25.79 -27.92
CA GLU A 117 -44.83 -26.27 -29.22
C GLU A 117 -46.20 -26.94 -29.11
N ARG A 118 -46.90 -27.03 -30.24
CA ARG A 118 -48.24 -27.61 -30.30
C ARG A 118 -48.21 -29.08 -29.90
N GLY A 119 -48.89 -29.41 -28.79
CA GLY A 119 -48.95 -30.78 -28.26
C GLY A 119 -47.96 -31.06 -27.13
N GLU A 120 -47.04 -30.14 -26.82
CA GLU A 120 -46.23 -30.24 -25.60
C GLU A 120 -47.11 -30.11 -24.35
N ARG A 121 -46.78 -30.89 -23.31
CA ARG A 121 -47.42 -30.83 -21.99
C ARG A 121 -46.35 -30.59 -20.93
N ALA A 122 -46.54 -29.58 -20.09
CA ALA A 122 -45.63 -29.31 -18.99
C ALA A 122 -45.52 -30.56 -18.09
N PHE A 123 -44.30 -30.91 -17.72
CA PHE A 123 -44.08 -31.96 -16.73
C PHE A 123 -44.59 -31.48 -15.38
N ALA A 124 -45.55 -32.20 -14.81
CA ALA A 124 -46.05 -31.97 -13.48
C ALA A 124 -46.06 -33.30 -12.72
N LEU A 125 -45.64 -33.26 -11.46
CA LEU A 125 -45.75 -34.41 -10.57
C LEU A 125 -47.23 -34.72 -10.34
N LYS A 126 -47.55 -36.01 -10.24
CA LYS A 126 -48.91 -36.46 -9.93
C LYS A 126 -49.35 -35.89 -8.59
N ALA A 127 -50.62 -35.51 -8.47
CA ALA A 127 -51.19 -35.12 -7.18
C ALA A 127 -50.96 -36.22 -6.14
N GLY A 128 -50.43 -35.84 -4.96
CA GLY A 128 -50.06 -36.77 -3.90
C GLY A 128 -48.64 -37.35 -3.98
N THR A 129 -47.77 -36.84 -4.87
CA THR A 129 -46.35 -37.20 -4.88
C THR A 129 -45.69 -36.74 -3.57
N PRO A 130 -44.93 -37.60 -2.88
CA PRO A 130 -44.17 -37.20 -1.68
C PRO A 130 -43.27 -35.99 -1.95
N LEU A 131 -43.12 -35.12 -0.95
CA LEU A 131 -42.29 -33.93 -1.08
C LEU A 131 -40.82 -34.34 -1.29
N LEU A 132 -40.20 -33.83 -2.35
CA LEU A 132 -38.78 -34.07 -2.59
C LEU A 132 -37.95 -33.39 -1.50
N PRO A 133 -36.84 -34.00 -1.06
CA PRO A 133 -35.90 -33.34 -0.17
C PRO A 133 -35.39 -32.04 -0.83
N ALA A 134 -35.13 -31.02 -0.02
CA ALA A 134 -34.63 -29.75 -0.53
C ALA A 134 -33.29 -29.96 -1.27
N ILE A 135 -33.20 -29.40 -2.48
CA ILE A 135 -31.95 -29.42 -3.25
C ILE A 135 -30.96 -28.50 -2.52
N VAL A 136 -29.84 -29.06 -2.09
CA VAL A 136 -28.73 -28.31 -1.51
C VAL A 136 -27.78 -27.91 -2.63
N PRO A 137 -27.38 -26.63 -2.74
CA PRO A 137 -26.39 -26.20 -3.71
C PRO A 137 -25.10 -27.02 -3.61
N LEU A 138 -24.53 -27.39 -4.75
CA LEU A 138 -23.22 -28.03 -4.80
C LEU A 138 -22.19 -27.12 -4.12
N GLY A 139 -21.44 -27.65 -3.15
CA GLY A 139 -20.40 -26.92 -2.42
C GLY A 139 -20.79 -26.41 -1.02
N THR A 140 -22.07 -26.41 -0.65
CA THR A 140 -22.48 -26.22 0.75
C THR A 140 -22.59 -27.57 1.45
N PRO A 141 -21.78 -27.85 2.49
CA PRO A 141 -21.91 -29.11 3.23
C PRO A 141 -23.28 -29.13 3.92
N SER A 142 -24.13 -30.08 3.52
CA SER A 142 -25.36 -30.37 4.25
C SER A 142 -25.18 -31.65 5.05
N GLY A 143 -25.39 -31.53 6.36
CA GLY A 143 -25.30 -32.65 7.29
C GLY A 143 -23.90 -32.89 7.86
N PRO A 144 -23.81 -33.74 8.89
CA PRO A 144 -22.54 -34.16 9.48
C PRO A 144 -21.65 -34.83 8.42
N PRO A 145 -20.32 -34.67 8.52
CA PRO A 145 -19.40 -35.28 7.57
C PRO A 145 -19.63 -36.79 7.50
N PRO A 146 -19.65 -37.38 6.30
CA PRO A 146 -19.87 -38.80 6.15
C PRO A 146 -18.80 -39.56 6.94
N THR A 147 -19.23 -40.55 7.73
CA THR A 147 -18.32 -41.39 8.54
C THR A 147 -17.47 -42.35 7.71
N ARG A 148 -17.77 -42.48 6.40
CA ARG A 148 -17.01 -43.30 5.45
C ARG A 148 -16.68 -42.47 4.21
N SER A 149 -15.59 -42.83 3.53
CA SER A 149 -15.25 -42.18 2.29
C SER A 149 -16.27 -42.53 1.20
N PRO A 150 -16.58 -41.61 0.27
CA PRO A 150 -17.45 -41.92 -0.87
C PRO A 150 -16.93 -43.08 -1.73
N LEU A 151 -15.60 -43.27 -1.78
CA LEU A 151 -14.96 -44.39 -2.49
C LEU A 151 -15.31 -45.73 -1.85
N ASP A 152 -15.33 -45.82 -0.51
CA ASP A 152 -15.70 -47.05 0.18
C ASP A 152 -17.16 -47.43 -0.08
N GLU A 153 -18.07 -46.46 -0.11
CA GLU A 153 -19.47 -46.71 -0.48
C GLU A 153 -19.61 -47.21 -1.92
N TRP A 154 -18.84 -46.64 -2.85
CA TRP A 154 -18.83 -47.08 -4.24
C TRP A 154 -18.26 -48.49 -4.40
N LEU A 155 -17.15 -48.79 -3.72
CA LEU A 155 -16.56 -50.13 -3.74
C LEU A 155 -17.52 -51.16 -3.12
N GLN A 156 -18.19 -50.81 -2.03
CA GLN A 156 -19.20 -51.69 -1.43
C GLN A 156 -20.40 -51.92 -2.36
N LEU A 157 -20.88 -50.87 -3.05
CA LEU A 157 -21.97 -51.00 -4.00
C LEU A 157 -21.59 -51.89 -5.20
N LEU A 158 -20.36 -51.79 -5.68
CA LEU A 158 -19.87 -52.50 -6.87
C LEU A 158 -19.41 -53.93 -6.56
N PHE A 159 -18.90 -54.19 -5.36
CA PHE A 159 -18.22 -55.44 -5.02
C PHE A 159 -18.80 -56.19 -3.81
N GLY A 160 -19.73 -55.59 -3.06
CA GLY A 160 -20.45 -56.21 -1.94
C GLY A 160 -19.83 -55.97 -0.57
#